data_AF-H1Y634-F1
#
_entry.id   AF-H1Y634-F1
#
_cell.length_a   1.000
_cell.length_b   1.000
_cell.length_c   1.000
_cell.angle_alpha   90.00
_cell.angle_beta   90.00
_cell.angle_gamma   90.00
#
_symmetry.space_group_name_H-M   'P 1'
#
loop_
_entity.id
_entity.type
_entity.pdbx_description
1 polymer ?
#
loop_
_entity_poly.entity_id
_entity_poly.type
_entity_poly.pdbx_seq_one_letter_code
_entity_poly.pdbx_strand_id
1 'polypeptide(L)'
;MKITLNETQTGTILELEVYKVDTPTGEGWSVLTPQGRKVVIKFRDGNWHAEDDHSITQEFWQMVGEEISRTLDENLLATIGPPSNPRPKRTRILKYLMV
;
A
#
# COMPACT_ATOMS: atom_id res chain seq x y z
N MET A 1 10.74 6.05 0.83
CA MET A 1 9.77 6.64 -0.12
C MET A 1 8.56 7.13 0.65
N LYS A 2 7.76 8.03 0.07
CA LYS A 2 6.52 8.50 0.69
C LYS A 2 5.34 7.95 -0.11
N ILE A 3 4.32 7.49 0.60
CA ILE A 3 3.04 7.07 0.01
C ILE A 3 1.94 7.95 0.57
N THR A 4 0.87 8.13 -0.21
CA THR A 4 -0.28 8.93 0.18
C THR A 4 -1.52 8.07 0.11
N LEU A 5 -2.15 7.83 1.25
CA LEU A 5 -3.42 7.12 1.33
C LEU A 5 -4.55 8.13 1.45
N ASN A 6 -5.58 7.95 0.62
CA ASN A 6 -6.81 8.73 0.71
C ASN A 6 -7.89 7.83 1.31
N GLU A 7 -8.22 8.06 2.58
CA GLU A 7 -9.31 7.37 3.24
C GLU A 7 -10.64 7.93 2.73
N THR A 8 -11.28 7.20 1.82
CA THR A 8 -12.50 7.65 1.12
C THR A 8 -13.70 7.88 2.05
N GLN A 9 -13.70 7.31 3.26
CA GLN A 9 -14.79 7.47 4.22
C GLN A 9 -14.68 8.77 5.02
N THR A 10 -13.47 9.20 5.35
CA THR A 10 -13.24 10.40 6.18
C THR A 10 -12.74 11.60 5.37
N GLY A 11 -12.29 11.37 4.13
CA GLY A 11 -11.59 12.38 3.32
C GLY A 11 -10.19 12.71 3.85
N THR A 12 -9.69 11.91 4.80
CA THR A 12 -8.37 12.13 5.40
C THR A 12 -7.29 11.66 4.45
N ILE A 13 -6.35 12.56 4.18
CA ILE A 13 -5.12 12.24 3.46
C ILE A 13 -4.06 11.88 4.49
N LEU A 14 -3.56 10.65 4.43
CA LEU A 14 -2.49 10.15 5.27
C LEU A 14 -1.22 10.05 4.44
N GLU A 15 -0.23 10.86 4.79
CA GLU A 15 1.12 10.74 4.25
C GLU A 15 1.92 9.79 5.14
N LEU A 16 2.38 8.68 4.57
CA LEU A 16 3.18 7.70 5.28
C LEU A 16 4.57 7.65 4.66
N GLU A 17 5.58 7.64 5.52
CA GLU A 17 6.96 7.42 5.07
C GLU A 17 7.29 5.94 5.21
N VAL A 18 7.70 5.33 4.11
CA VAL A 18 7.90 3.88 4.04
C VAL A 18 9.29 3.55 3.51
N TYR A 19 9.94 2.57 4.13
CA TYR A 19 11.26 2.10 3.74
C TYR A 19 11.37 0.60 3.88
N LYS A 20 12.13 -0.01 2.98
CA LYS A 20 12.40 -1.45 3.01
C LYS A 20 13.21 -1.77 4.26
N VAL A 21 12.84 -2.84 4.95
CA VAL A 21 13.56 -3.35 6.12
C VAL A 21 13.75 -4.85 5.99
N ASP A 22 14.94 -5.32 6.36
CA ASP A 22 15.20 -6.73 6.53
C ASP A 22 14.78 -7.12 7.94
N THR A 23 13.90 -8.11 8.05
CA THR A 23 13.46 -8.65 9.34
C THR A 23 13.96 -10.09 9.49
N PRO A 24 14.04 -10.62 10.73
CA PRO A 24 14.44 -12.00 10.94
C PRO A 24 13.57 -13.03 10.20
N THR A 25 12.33 -12.67 9.85
CA THR A 25 11.38 -13.54 9.14
C THR A 25 11.28 -13.23 7.63
N GLY A 26 12.18 -12.40 7.09
CA GLY A 26 12.20 -12.04 5.67
C GLY A 26 12.14 -10.53 5.41
N GLU A 27 11.91 -10.15 4.15
CA GLU A 27 11.80 -8.75 3.76
C GLU A 27 10.45 -8.15 4.19
N GLY A 28 10.47 -6.90 4.64
CA GLY A 28 9.28 -6.15 5.03
C GLY A 28 9.40 -4.66 4.72
N TRP A 29 8.38 -3.91 5.10
CA TRP A 29 8.32 -2.47 4.94
C TRP A 29 8.03 -1.83 6.28
N SER A 30 8.92 -0.96 6.73
CA SER A 30 8.66 -0.10 7.87
C SER A 30 7.86 1.11 7.41
N VAL A 31 6.72 1.33 8.05
CA VAL A 31 5.78 2.41 7.83
C VAL A 31 5.86 3.37 9.02
N LEU A 32 6.26 4.61 8.77
CA LEU A 32 6.27 5.68 9.74
C LEU A 32 5.05 6.58 9.51
N THR A 33 4.18 6.63 10.52
CA THR A 33 3.00 7.49 10.55
C THR A 33 3.39 8.94 10.88
N PRO A 34 2.56 9.94 10.50
CA PRO A 34 2.78 11.34 10.87
C PRO A 34 2.88 11.57 12.38
N GLN A 35 2.24 10.72 13.18
CA GLN A 35 2.27 10.76 14.64
C GLN A 35 3.55 10.16 15.22
N GLY A 36 4.51 9.76 14.40
CA GLY A 36 5.79 9.18 14.81
C GLY A 36 5.72 7.70 15.19
N ARG A 37 4.58 7.03 15.00
CA ARG A 37 4.49 5.58 15.19
C ARG A 37 5.10 4.86 14.01
N LYS A 38 5.95 3.88 14.31
CA LYS A 38 6.58 2.99 13.35
C LYS A 38 5.93 1.62 13.43
N VAL A 39 5.51 1.09 12.29
CA VAL A 39 4.92 -0.24 12.17
C VAL A 39 5.62 -0.97 11.05
N VAL A 40 5.95 -2.24 11.24
CA VAL A 40 6.51 -3.09 10.17
C VAL A 40 5.38 -3.90 9.57
N ILE A 41 5.26 -3.88 8.25
CA ILE A 41 4.33 -4.72 7.50
C ILE A 41 5.07 -5.69 6.57
N LYS A 42 4.49 -6.87 6.38
CA LYS A 42 5.06 -7.95 5.55
C LYS A 42 3.97 -8.56 4.67
N PHE A 43 4.35 -8.98 3.47
CA PHE A 43 3.46 -9.75 2.62
C PHE A 43 3.63 -11.24 2.92
N ARG A 44 2.56 -11.90 3.36
CA ARG A 44 2.55 -13.31 3.72
C ARG A 44 1.19 -13.92 3.36
N ASP A 45 1.19 -15.15 2.86
CA ASP A 45 -0.05 -15.90 2.59
C ASP A 45 -1.04 -15.12 1.68
N GLY A 46 -0.50 -14.31 0.76
CA GLY A 46 -1.28 -13.50 -0.19
C GLY A 46 -1.82 -12.17 0.37
N ASN A 47 -1.53 -11.81 1.62
CA ASN A 47 -2.01 -10.58 2.26
C ASN A 47 -0.88 -9.80 2.95
N TRP A 48 -1.13 -8.52 3.20
CA TRP A 48 -0.24 -7.67 4.00
C TRP A 48 -0.63 -7.72 5.48
N HIS A 49 0.36 -7.99 6.32
CA HIS A 49 0.21 -8.13 7.77
C HIS A 49 1.14 -7.16 8.50
N ALA A 50 0.62 -6.48 9.52
CA ALA A 50 1.46 -5.76 10.49
C ALA A 50 2.03 -6.74 11.53
N GLU A 51 3.30 -6.54 11.89
CA GLU A 51 3.99 -7.40 12.85
C GLU A 51 3.58 -7.11 14.30
N ASP A 52 3.34 -5.83 14.64
CA ASP A 52 3.17 -5.38 16.02
C ASP A 52 1.95 -4.46 16.26
N ASP A 53 1.11 -4.23 15.24
CA ASP A 53 -0.04 -3.33 15.37
C ASP A 53 -1.38 -4.06 15.19
N HIS A 54 -1.94 -4.49 16.31
CA HIS A 54 -3.29 -5.08 16.40
C HIS A 54 -4.40 -4.03 16.57
N SER A 55 -4.05 -2.75 16.71
CA SER A 55 -5.03 -1.67 16.93
C SER A 55 -5.67 -1.17 15.64
N ILE A 56 -5.05 -1.48 14.51
CA ILE A 56 -5.49 -1.10 13.17
C ILE A 56 -5.94 -2.36 12.42
N THR A 57 -6.99 -2.23 11.59
CA THR A 57 -7.59 -3.37 10.90
C THR A 57 -6.70 -3.91 9.78
N GLN A 58 -6.86 -5.19 9.46
CA GLN A 58 -6.09 -5.84 8.40
C GLN A 58 -6.33 -5.19 7.03
N GLU A 59 -7.55 -4.70 6.76
CA GLU A 59 -7.90 -4.03 5.50
C GLU A 59 -7.08 -2.76 5.30
N PHE A 60 -6.78 -2.02 6.38
CA PHE A 60 -5.91 -0.85 6.29
C PHE A 60 -4.49 -1.26 5.88
N TRP A 61 -3.92 -2.28 6.50
CA TRP A 61 -2.58 -2.77 6.15
C TRP A 61 -2.51 -3.34 4.74
N GLN A 62 -3.60 -3.95 4.28
CA GLN A 62 -3.75 -4.37 2.89
C GLN A 62 -3.69 -3.17 1.93
N MET A 63 -4.45 -2.10 2.20
CA MET A 63 -4.40 -0.87 1.39
C MET A 63 -3.01 -0.23 1.40
N VAL A 64 -2.34 -0.17 2.56
CA VAL A 64 -0.97 0.36 2.68
C VAL A 64 0.00 -0.44 1.82
N GLY A 65 -0.03 -1.77 1.94
CA GLY A 65 0.86 -2.65 1.19
C GLY A 65 0.63 -2.62 -0.32
N GLU A 66 -0.62 -2.56 -0.76
CA GLU A 66 -0.96 -2.39 -2.18
C GLU A 66 -0.46 -1.05 -2.73
N GLU A 67 -0.57 0.02 -1.95
CA GLU A 67 -0.07 1.34 -2.34
C GLU A 67 1.46 1.37 -2.43
N ILE A 68 2.16 0.68 -1.53
CA ILE A 68 3.62 0.49 -1.59
C ILE A 68 4.00 -0.22 -2.88
N SER A 69 3.36 -1.36 -3.21
CA SER A 69 3.62 -2.09 -4.45
C SER A 69 3.38 -1.23 -5.68
N ARG A 70 2.26 -0.51 -5.73
CA ARG A 70 1.94 0.42 -6.82
C ARG A 70 3.00 1.51 -6.99
N THR A 71 3.43 2.12 -5.88
CA THR A 71 4.45 3.19 -5.90
C THR A 71 5.81 2.66 -6.35
N LEU A 72 6.16 1.42 -6.00
CA LEU A 72 7.39 0.77 -6.45
C LEU A 72 7.35 0.46 -7.94
N ASP A 73 6.23 -0.07 -8.43
CA ASP A 73 6.02 -0.32 -9.86
C ASP A 73 6.11 1.00 -10.65
N GLU A 74 5.44 2.06 -10.21
CA GLU A 74 5.52 3.39 -10.85
C GLU A 74 6.95 3.95 -10.85
N ASN A 75 7.71 3.78 -9.77
CA ASN A 75 9.12 4.21 -9.71
C ASN A 75 10.04 3.35 -10.58
N LEU A 76 9.78 2.05 -10.70
CA LEU A 76 10.48 1.18 -11.63
C LEU A 76 10.23 1.67 -13.06
N LEU A 77 8.96 1.93 -13.42
CA LEU A 77 8.52 2.47 -14.72
C LEU A 77 9.00 3.90 -15.02
N ALA A 78 9.50 4.64 -14.02
CA ALA A 78 10.14 5.94 -14.21
C ALA A 78 11.66 5.84 -14.43
N THR A 79 12.28 4.74 -14.01
CA THR A 79 13.74 4.51 -14.08
C THR A 79 14.15 3.82 -15.39
N ILE A 80 13.30 2.93 -15.90
CA ILE A 80 13.28 2.52 -17.30
C ILE A 80 12.38 3.53 -18.01
N GLY A 81 12.86 4.20 -19.07
CA GLY A 81 12.05 5.17 -19.84
C GLY A 81 10.65 4.64 -20.19
N PRO A 82 9.69 5.53 -20.53
CA PRO A 82 8.26 5.29 -20.41
C PRO A 82 7.87 3.90 -20.92
N PRO A 83 7.21 3.05 -20.11
CA PRO A 83 6.63 1.83 -20.62
C PRO A 83 5.64 2.19 -21.73
N SER A 84 5.84 1.61 -22.89
CA SER A 84 4.91 1.64 -24.01
C SER A 84 3.60 0.91 -23.63
N ASN A 85 2.73 1.60 -22.86
CA ASN A 85 1.26 1.49 -22.82
C ASN A 85 0.64 0.17 -22.25
N PRO A 86 -0.65 0.14 -21.83
CA PRO A 86 -1.43 1.05 -21.00
C PRO A 86 -1.79 0.44 -19.63
N ARG A 87 -2.22 1.33 -18.72
CA ARG A 87 -2.92 1.11 -17.45
C ARG A 87 -3.66 -0.25 -17.32
N PRO A 88 -3.57 -0.94 -16.17
CA PRO A 88 -4.52 -1.99 -15.85
C PRO A 88 -5.92 -1.36 -15.80
N LYS A 89 -6.84 -1.89 -16.60
CA LYS A 89 -8.26 -1.52 -16.55
C LYS A 89 -8.72 -1.68 -15.11
N ARG A 90 -9.13 -0.58 -14.47
CA ARG A 90 -10.04 -0.64 -13.33
C ARG A 90 -11.29 -1.39 -13.80
N THR A 91 -11.37 -2.69 -13.52
CA THR A 91 -12.61 -3.44 -13.63
C THR A 91 -13.52 -2.94 -12.53
N ARG A 92 -14.25 -1.86 -12.82
CA ARG A 92 -15.44 -1.47 -12.08
C ARG A 92 -16.47 -2.59 -12.28
N ILE A 93 -16.56 -3.51 -11.33
CA ILE A 93 -17.75 -4.36 -11.23
C ILE A 93 -18.84 -3.47 -10.60
N LEU A 94 -19.47 -2.62 -11.40
CA LEU A 94 -20.81 -2.12 -11.06
C LEU A 94 -21.79 -3.27 -11.33
N LYS A 95 -22.08 -4.08 -10.31
CA LYS A 95 -23.35 -4.79 -10.26
C LYS A 95 -24.39 -3.81 -9.73
N TYR A 96 -24.96 -3.01 -10.62
CA TYR A 96 -26.32 -2.50 -10.46
C TYR A 96 -27.14 -3.07 -11.60
N LEU A 97 -27.78 -4.22 -11.32
CA LEU A 97 -28.86 -4.74 -12.13
C LEU A 97 -30.04 -3.77 -11.95
N MET A 98 -30.45 -3.14 -13.05
CA MET A 98 -31.61 -2.26 -13.13
C MET A 98 -32.78 -3.05 -13.71
N VAL A 99 -33.95 -2.87 -13.09
CA VAL A 99 -35.31 -3.19 -13.54
C VAL A 99 -35.71 -4.67 -13.57
#